data_AF-A0A970MC90-F1
#
_entry.id   AF-A0A970MC90-F1
#
_cell.length_a   1.000
_cell.length_b   1.000
_cell.length_c   1.000
_cell.angle_alpha   90.00
_cell.angle_beta   90.00
_cell.angle_gamma   90.00
#
_symmetry.space_group_name_H-M   'P 1'
#
loop_
_entity.id
_entity.type
_entity.pdbx_description
1 polymer ?
#
loop_
_entity_poly.entity_id
_entity_poly.type
_entity_poly.pdbx_seq_one_letter_code
_entity_poly.pdbx_strand_id
1 'polypeptide(L)'
;MTDLRPKEQQQYSSDSSSVKLFLTSEAMIDAGWMDNEPVSNEEYLKKWKNALFQDLTCLKLKRVQAELDIYRGYDTTKGWGKAFKDPCLVITEGSIFEFESTNSAEKAQEEINQLLRKGIGIETNNGYGKLNLL
;
A
#
# COMPACT_ATOMS: atom_id res chain seq x y z
N MET A 1 -8.23 29.05 27.69
CA MET A 1 -9.26 28.60 26.73
C MET A 1 -8.50 28.04 25.54
N THR A 2 -8.41 26.72 25.46
CA THR A 2 -7.62 26.02 24.44
C THR A 2 -8.59 25.49 23.40
N ASP A 3 -8.45 26.00 22.19
CA ASP A 3 -9.32 25.78 21.04
C ASP A 3 -9.12 24.36 20.49
N LEU A 4 -9.96 23.42 20.92
CA LEU A 4 -10.01 22.06 20.40
C LEU A 4 -10.85 22.06 19.11
N ARG A 5 -10.21 22.32 17.97
CA ARG A 5 -10.84 22.08 16.66
C ARG A 5 -11.09 20.57 16.50
N PRO A 6 -12.34 20.13 16.23
CA PRO A 6 -12.61 18.74 15.89
C PRO A 6 -11.87 18.40 14.59
N LYS A 7 -11.17 17.26 14.57
CA LYS A 7 -10.73 16.65 13.31
C LYS A 7 -11.99 16.22 12.57
N GLU A 8 -12.31 16.92 11.49
CA GLU A 8 -13.42 16.57 10.59
C GLU A 8 -13.22 15.13 10.11
N GLN A 9 -14.07 14.23 10.60
CA GLN A 9 -14.21 12.89 10.04
C GLN A 9 -15.01 13.05 8.75
N GLN A 10 -14.33 13.01 7.61
CA GLN A 10 -15.00 13.06 6.31
C GLN A 10 -15.94 11.85 6.19
N GLN A 11 -17.24 12.14 6.11
CA GLN A 11 -18.32 11.16 6.07
C GLN A 11 -18.61 10.80 4.61
N TYR A 12 -18.46 9.51 4.26
CA TYR A 12 -18.61 9.02 2.89
C TYR A 12 -20.09 8.85 2.49
N SER A 13 -20.49 9.42 1.35
CA SER A 13 -21.81 9.24 0.73
C SER A 13 -21.83 8.03 -0.20
N SER A 14 -22.84 7.17 -0.03
CA SER A 14 -23.02 5.91 -0.75
C SER A 14 -23.70 6.08 -2.10
N ASP A 15 -22.92 6.02 -3.19
CA ASP A 15 -23.36 5.53 -4.51
C ASP A 15 -22.10 5.02 -5.23
N SER A 16 -21.97 3.69 -5.35
CA SER A 16 -20.76 2.94 -5.77
C SER A 16 -19.43 3.63 -5.41
N SER A 17 -19.18 3.82 -4.11
CA SER A 17 -18.04 4.62 -3.64
C SER A 17 -16.72 3.88 -3.93
N SER A 18 -16.08 4.21 -5.05
CA SER A 18 -14.68 3.85 -5.24
C SER A 18 -13.81 4.78 -4.41
N VAL A 19 -12.79 4.21 -3.77
CA VAL A 19 -11.84 4.95 -2.95
C VAL A 19 -10.46 4.80 -3.57
N LYS A 20 -9.75 5.91 -3.68
CA LYS A 20 -8.39 5.95 -4.21
C LYS A 20 -7.44 6.32 -3.08
N LEU A 21 -6.43 5.49 -2.91
CA LEU A 21 -5.31 5.74 -2.03
C LEU A 21 -4.08 5.98 -2.88
N PHE A 22 -3.24 6.91 -2.48
CA PHE A 22 -1.95 7.14 -3.12
C PHE A 22 -0.81 7.04 -2.12
N LEU A 23 0.34 6.55 -2.59
CA LEU A 23 1.56 6.47 -1.79
C LEU A 23 2.18 7.86 -1.65
N THR A 24 2.39 8.26 -0.40
CA THR A 24 3.10 9.50 0.02
C THR A 24 4.54 9.25 0.42
N SER A 25 4.95 7.98 0.38
CA SER A 25 6.33 7.53 0.51
C SER A 25 6.48 6.29 -0.35
N GLU A 26 7.71 5.92 -0.71
CA GLU A 26 7.98 4.61 -1.30
C GLU A 26 7.45 3.48 -0.41
N ALA A 27 7.09 2.34 -1.01
CA ALA A 27 6.72 1.13 -0.30
C ALA A 27 7.59 -0.04 -0.73
N MET A 28 7.96 -0.91 0.21
CA MET A 28 8.81 -2.07 -0.09
C MET A 28 7.99 -3.35 -0.09
N ILE A 29 8.22 -4.21 -1.07
CA ILE A 29 7.69 -5.57 -1.14
C ILE A 29 8.86 -6.55 -1.15
N ASP A 30 8.67 -7.68 -0.50
CA ASP A 30 9.63 -8.78 -0.58
C ASP A 30 9.86 -9.24 -2.02
N ALA A 31 11.11 -9.57 -2.35
CA ALA A 31 11.53 -10.02 -3.67
C ALA A 31 10.82 -11.29 -4.17
N GLY A 32 10.29 -12.11 -3.27
CA GLY A 32 9.53 -13.32 -3.61
C GLY A 32 8.25 -13.07 -4.41
N TRP A 33 7.81 -11.82 -4.52
CA TRP A 33 6.66 -11.42 -5.35
C TRP A 33 7.05 -11.00 -6.78
N MET A 34 8.32 -11.11 -7.16
CA MET A 34 8.78 -10.85 -8.53
C MET A 34 8.29 -11.94 -9.49
N ASP A 35 7.65 -11.51 -10.57
CA ASP A 35 7.34 -12.36 -11.72
C ASP A 35 8.30 -12.12 -12.87
N ASN A 36 8.62 -13.19 -13.57
CA ASN A 36 9.45 -13.14 -14.77
C ASN A 36 8.63 -13.27 -16.07
N GLU A 37 7.31 -13.39 -15.96
CA GLU A 37 6.42 -13.64 -17.09
C GLU A 37 5.22 -12.66 -17.08
N PRO A 38 4.74 -12.22 -18.26
CA PRO A 38 3.50 -11.45 -18.36
C PRO A 38 2.31 -12.22 -17.80
N VAL A 39 1.41 -11.52 -17.11
CA VAL A 39 0.20 -12.11 -16.52
C VAL A 39 -1.06 -11.40 -16.99
N SER A 40 -2.20 -12.06 -16.83
CA SER A 40 -3.50 -11.44 -17.08
C SER A 40 -3.78 -10.30 -16.08
N ASN A 41 -4.71 -9.40 -16.42
CA ASN A 41 -5.10 -8.31 -15.51
C ASN A 41 -5.69 -8.83 -14.18
N GLU A 42 -6.42 -9.94 -14.22
CA GLU A 42 -6.98 -10.55 -13.00
C GLU A 42 -5.88 -11.12 -12.09
N GLU A 43 -4.90 -11.82 -12.66
CA GLU A 43 -3.74 -12.32 -11.93
C GLU A 43 -2.89 -11.18 -11.39
N TYR A 44 -2.68 -10.12 -12.17
CA TYR A 44 -1.97 -8.92 -11.73
C TYR A 44 -2.61 -8.32 -10.48
N LEU A 45 -3.92 -8.05 -10.50
CA LEU A 45 -4.64 -7.52 -9.34
C LEU A 45 -4.62 -8.49 -8.14
N LYS A 46 -4.69 -9.79 -8.40
CA LYS A 46 -4.59 -10.82 -7.35
C LYS A 46 -3.20 -10.81 -6.69
N LYS A 47 -2.13 -10.62 -7.45
CA LYS A 47 -0.77 -10.53 -6.91
C LYS A 47 -0.59 -9.32 -6.02
N TRP A 48 -1.04 -8.14 -6.47
CA TRP A 48 -1.07 -6.94 -5.63
C TRP A 48 -1.89 -7.13 -4.36
N LYS A 49 -3.08 -7.73 -4.49
CA LYS A 49 -3.91 -8.05 -3.34
C LYS A 49 -3.14 -8.92 -2.33
N ASN A 50 -2.51 -9.99 -2.79
CA ASN A 50 -1.82 -10.92 -1.91
C ASN A 50 -0.54 -10.32 -1.31
N ALA A 51 0.19 -9.50 -2.06
CA ALA A 51 1.44 -8.90 -1.62
C ALA A 51 1.25 -7.81 -0.56
N LEU A 52 0.19 -7.00 -0.66
CA LEU A 52 0.03 -5.77 0.15
C LEU A 52 -1.29 -5.66 0.89
N PHE A 53 -2.31 -6.38 0.46
CA PHE A 53 -3.70 -6.17 0.88
C PHE A 53 -4.41 -7.49 1.23
N GLN A 54 -3.65 -8.49 1.69
CA GLN A 54 -4.16 -9.84 1.94
C GLN A 54 -5.26 -9.87 3.01
N ASP A 55 -5.19 -8.94 3.97
CA ASP A 55 -6.11 -8.84 5.10
C ASP A 55 -7.41 -8.09 4.77
N LEU A 56 -7.54 -7.55 3.55
CA LEU A 56 -8.73 -6.81 3.13
C LEU A 56 -9.87 -7.75 2.73
N THR A 57 -11.01 -7.58 3.39
CA THR A 57 -12.21 -8.40 3.22
C THR A 57 -13.38 -7.60 2.63
N CYS A 58 -13.46 -6.30 2.91
CA CYS A 58 -14.55 -5.43 2.50
C CYS A 58 -14.18 -4.57 1.28
N LEU A 59 -12.88 -4.31 1.09
CA LEU A 59 -12.34 -3.60 -0.06
C LEU A 59 -11.86 -4.57 -1.15
N LYS A 60 -12.36 -4.37 -2.37
CA LYS A 60 -11.89 -5.05 -3.56
C LYS A 60 -10.96 -4.15 -4.36
N LEU A 61 -9.71 -4.56 -4.57
CA LEU A 61 -8.78 -3.85 -5.45
C LEU A 61 -9.27 -3.91 -6.90
N LYS A 62 -9.43 -2.74 -7.54
CA LYS A 62 -9.95 -2.58 -8.89
C LYS A 62 -8.88 -2.20 -9.89
N ARG A 63 -7.97 -1.32 -9.47
CA ARG A 63 -6.91 -0.79 -10.34
C ARG A 63 -5.68 -0.46 -9.52
N VAL A 64 -4.53 -0.68 -10.13
CA VAL A 64 -3.23 -0.26 -9.63
C VAL A 64 -2.57 0.58 -10.72
N GLN A 65 -2.00 1.72 -10.32
CA GLN A 65 -1.12 2.53 -11.15
C GLN A 65 0.16 2.72 -10.35
N ALA A 66 1.18 1.94 -10.68
CA ALA A 66 2.40 1.92 -9.90
C ALA A 66 3.61 1.71 -10.81
N GLU A 67 4.71 2.35 -10.44
CA GLU A 67 6.03 2.04 -10.97
C GLU A 67 6.79 1.22 -9.94
N LEU A 68 7.57 0.25 -10.43
CA LEU A 68 8.35 -0.65 -9.62
C LEU A 68 9.83 -0.50 -9.97
N ASP A 69 10.67 -0.47 -8.95
CA ASP A 69 12.11 -0.55 -9.08
C ASP A 69 12.65 -1.70 -8.22
N ILE A 70 13.84 -2.20 -8.55
CA ILE A 70 14.56 -3.18 -7.74
C ILE A 70 15.62 -2.44 -6.96
N TYR A 71 15.43 -2.36 -5.64
CA TYR A 71 16.41 -1.75 -4.76
C TYR A 71 17.21 -2.80 -4.01
N ARG A 72 18.52 -2.55 -3.87
CA ARG A 72 19.41 -3.35 -3.03
C ARG A 72 20.23 -2.42 -2.15
N GLY A 73 19.84 -2.32 -0.89
CA GLY A 73 20.54 -1.49 0.09
C GLY A 73 21.88 -2.08 0.55
N TYR A 74 22.61 -1.28 1.32
CA TYR A 74 23.85 -1.67 1.97
C TYR A 74 23.75 -1.48 3.49
N ASP A 75 24.18 -2.48 4.25
CA ASP A 75 24.29 -2.48 5.70
C ASP A 75 25.74 -2.20 6.09
N THR A 76 26.03 -0.94 6.40
CA THR A 76 27.39 -0.48 6.75
C THR A 76 27.90 -1.02 8.08
N THR A 77 27.06 -1.67 8.88
CA THR A 77 27.50 -2.36 10.12
C THR A 77 28.13 -3.72 9.82
N LYS A 78 27.90 -4.26 8.62
CA LYS A 78 28.47 -5.53 8.18
C LYS A 78 29.79 -5.28 7.44
N GLY A 79 30.78 -6.14 7.69
CA GLY A 79 32.08 -6.06 7.02
C GLY A 79 32.00 -6.21 5.50
N TRP A 80 33.09 -5.84 4.82
CA TRP A 80 33.24 -5.92 3.38
C TRP A 80 32.87 -7.32 2.84
N GLY A 81 32.04 -7.38 1.78
CA GLY A 81 31.53 -8.62 1.19
C GLY A 81 30.25 -9.20 1.82
N LYS A 82 29.79 -8.72 2.98
CA LYS A 82 28.53 -9.16 3.64
C LYS A 82 27.48 -8.06 3.80
N ALA A 83 27.78 -6.88 3.30
CA ALA A 83 26.98 -5.70 3.56
C ALA A 83 25.86 -5.47 2.54
N PHE A 84 25.81 -6.21 1.44
CA PHE A 84 24.64 -6.16 0.57
C PHE A 84 23.43 -6.79 1.26
N LYS A 85 22.34 -6.04 1.34
CA LYS A 85 21.04 -6.60 1.72
C LYS A 85 20.47 -7.44 0.57
N ASP A 86 19.48 -8.26 0.88
CA ASP A 86 18.69 -8.91 -0.15
C ASP A 86 17.92 -7.84 -0.95
N PRO A 87 17.76 -8.02 -2.27
CA PRO A 87 16.99 -7.08 -3.07
C PRO A 87 15.52 -7.08 -2.62
N CYS A 88 14.87 -5.93 -2.78
CA CYS A 88 13.43 -5.80 -2.61
C CYS A 88 12.83 -5.07 -3.82
N LEU A 89 11.52 -5.25 -4.00
CA LEU A 89 10.76 -4.42 -4.93
C LEU A 89 10.36 -3.14 -4.22
N VAL A 90 10.62 -2.01 -4.85
CA VAL A 90 10.20 -0.69 -4.38
C VAL A 90 9.09 -0.19 -5.27
N ILE A 91 7.99 0.21 -4.65
CA ILE A 91 6.88 0.89 -5.29
C ILE A 91 7.12 2.39 -5.12
N THR A 92 7.18 3.10 -6.24
CA THR A 92 7.49 4.52 -6.25
C THR A 92 6.38 5.34 -5.57
N GLU A 93 6.77 6.41 -4.88
CA GLU A 93 5.85 7.44 -4.38
C GLU A 93 4.93 7.96 -5.51
N GLY A 94 3.68 8.29 -5.17
CA GLY A 94 2.67 8.73 -6.11
C GLY A 94 1.87 7.60 -6.76
N SER A 95 2.24 6.34 -6.53
CA SER A 95 1.46 5.18 -7.00
C SER A 95 0.05 5.16 -6.39
N ILE A 96 -0.94 4.75 -7.18
CA ILE A 96 -2.37 4.82 -6.85
C ILE A 96 -3.00 3.42 -6.80
N PHE A 97 -3.78 3.18 -5.76
CA PHE A 97 -4.59 1.98 -5.57
C PHE A 97 -6.07 2.36 -5.49
N GLU A 98 -6.89 1.82 -6.39
CA GLU A 98 -8.32 2.04 -6.43
C GLU A 98 -9.06 0.83 -5.88
N PHE A 99 -9.97 1.07 -4.93
CA PHE A 99 -10.77 0.05 -4.28
C PHE A 99 -12.26 0.30 -4.49
N GLU A 100 -13.02 -0.78 -4.55
CA GLU A 100 -14.47 -0.80 -4.55
C GLU A 100 -14.96 -1.44 -3.25
N SER A 101 -15.87 -0.77 -2.54
CA SER A 101 -16.52 -1.34 -1.35
C SER A 101 -17.54 -2.39 -1.77
N THR A 102 -17.48 -3.57 -1.16
CA THR A 102 -18.29 -4.72 -1.59
C THR A 102 -19.58 -4.91 -0.79
N ASN A 103 -19.59 -4.70 0.54
CA ASN A 103 -20.72 -5.16 1.38
C ASN A 103 -21.04 -4.31 2.63
N SER A 104 -20.11 -3.50 3.17
CA SER A 104 -20.35 -2.71 4.38
C SER A 104 -19.49 -1.46 4.38
N ALA A 105 -20.13 -0.29 4.29
CA ALA A 105 -19.44 1.00 4.25
C ALA A 105 -18.61 1.25 5.52
N GLU A 106 -19.14 0.92 6.70
CA GLU A 106 -18.42 1.07 7.97
C GLU A 106 -17.16 0.20 8.04
N LYS A 107 -17.26 -1.08 7.65
CA LYS A 107 -16.09 -1.98 7.65
C LYS A 107 -15.07 -1.60 6.59
N ALA A 108 -15.52 -1.15 5.41
CA ALA A 108 -14.64 -0.63 4.38
C ALA A 108 -13.90 0.62 4.88
N GLN A 109 -14.58 1.51 5.60
CA GLN A 109 -13.96 2.68 6.21
C GLN A 109 -12.92 2.29 7.26
N GLU A 110 -13.21 1.29 8.09
CA GLU A 110 -12.25 0.76 9.06
C GLU A 110 -11.01 0.18 8.38
N GLU A 111 -11.17 -0.60 7.32
CA GLU A 111 -10.06 -1.11 6.50
C GLU A 111 -9.23 0.04 5.89
N ILE A 112 -9.86 1.08 5.34
CA ILE A 112 -9.18 2.28 4.84
C ILE A 112 -8.38 2.95 5.96
N ASN A 113 -8.99 3.19 7.13
CA ASN A 113 -8.33 3.82 8.27
C ASN A 113 -7.13 2.99 8.75
N GLN A 114 -7.23 1.67 8.72
CA GLN A 114 -6.12 0.78 9.05
C GLN A 114 -4.98 0.90 8.05
N LEU A 115 -5.26 0.96 6.75
CA LEU A 115 -4.24 1.19 5.71
C LEU A 115 -3.54 2.53 5.89
N LEU A 116 -4.30 3.62 6.12
CA LEU A 116 -3.75 4.96 6.36
C LEU A 116 -2.86 5.01 7.61
N ARG A 117 -3.23 4.27 8.66
CA ARG A 117 -2.48 4.25 9.93
C ARG A 117 -1.23 3.37 9.87
N LYS A 118 -1.34 2.16 9.33
CA LYS A 118 -0.26 1.15 9.35
C LYS A 118 0.68 1.28 8.16
N GLY A 119 0.18 1.79 7.03
CA GLY A 119 0.87 1.72 5.75
C GLY A 119 0.84 0.31 5.14
N ILE A 120 1.55 0.13 4.02
CA ILE A 120 1.63 -1.11 3.27
C ILE A 120 3.06 -1.57 3.02
N GLY A 121 3.26 -2.87 2.82
CA GLY A 121 4.57 -3.46 2.56
C GLY A 121 5.41 -3.68 3.82
N ILE A 122 6.72 -3.83 3.63
CA ILE A 122 7.69 -4.01 4.72
C ILE A 122 8.27 -2.65 5.16
N GLU A 123 8.91 -2.62 6.32
CA GLU A 123 9.62 -1.44 6.85
C GLU A 123 8.73 -0.20 7.09
N THR A 124 7.42 -0.38 7.33
CA THR A 124 6.46 0.73 7.53
C THR A 124 6.73 1.58 8.79
N ASN A 125 7.46 1.03 9.76
CA ASN A 125 7.94 1.76 10.93
C ASN A 125 9.14 2.67 10.62
N ASN A 126 9.82 2.46 9.49
CA ASN A 126 10.97 3.23 9.03
C ASN A 126 10.60 4.28 7.97
N GLY A 127 9.31 4.62 7.88
CA GLY A 127 8.81 5.69 7.00
C GLY A 127 8.32 5.23 5.63
N TYR A 128 8.43 3.94 5.31
CA TYR A 128 7.90 3.37 4.06
C TYR A 128 6.40 3.09 4.13
N GLY A 129 5.77 2.94 2.96
CA GLY A 129 4.42 2.44 2.82
C GLY A 129 3.30 3.41 3.20
N LYS A 130 3.57 4.71 3.38
CA LYS A 130 2.57 5.67 3.85
C LYS A 130 1.57 6.01 2.75
N LEU A 131 0.28 5.89 3.08
CA LEU A 131 -0.82 6.15 2.17
C LEU A 131 -1.58 7.40 2.59
N ASN A 132 -2.20 8.06 1.62
CA ASN A 132 -3.19 9.11 1.84
C ASN A 132 -4.38 8.94 0.90
N LEU A 133 -5.51 9.55 1.24
CA LEU A 133 -6.69 9.62 0.40
C LEU A 133 -6.46 10.63 -0.73
N LEU A 134 -6.79 10.21 -1.96
CA LEU A 134 -6.73 11.06 -3.15
C LEU A 134 -8.00 11.91 -3.29
#